data_AF-A0A7W0Q8E1-F1
#
_entry.id   AF-A0A7W0Q8E1-F1
#
_cell.length_a   1.000
_cell.length_b   1.000
_cell.length_c   1.000
_cell.angle_alpha   90.00
_cell.angle_beta   90.00
_cell.angle_gamma   90.00
#
_symmetry.space_group_name_H-M   'P 1'
#
loop_
_entity.id
_entity.type
_entity.pdbx_description
1 polymer ?
#
loop_
_entity_poly.entity_id
_entity_poly.type
_entity_poly.pdbx_seq_one_letter_code
_entity_poly.pdbx_strand_id
1 'polypeptide(L)' 'MGDLPDARDGLTRLERIILWQLREAERERGGSVPTTMLYGRVVEHIAVSIEEFQTTLQRLVLRAR' A
#
# COMPACT_ATOMS: atom_id res chain seq x y z
N MET A 1 -2.29 -16.68 7.76
CA MET A 1 -1.37 -15.52 7.71
C MET A 1 -0.51 -15.73 6.46
N GLY A 2 -1.06 -15.44 5.28
CA GLY A 2 -0.49 -15.90 4.00
C GLY A 2 0.41 -14.84 3.37
N ASP A 3 1.69 -15.21 3.24
CA ASP A 3 2.76 -14.65 2.39
C ASP A 3 2.56 -13.25 1.81
N LEU A 4 3.00 -12.25 2.56
CA LEU A 4 3.52 -11.03 1.96
C LEU A 4 4.79 -11.45 1.17
N PRO A 5 4.92 -11.14 -0.13
CA PRO A 5 6.04 -11.60 -0.95
C PRO A 5 7.39 -11.30 -0.27
N ASP A 6 8.24 -12.32 -0.30
CA ASP A 6 9.48 -12.46 0.47
C ASP A 6 10.45 -11.29 0.26
N ALA A 7 11.26 -11.03 1.29
CA ALA A 7 11.98 -9.81 1.63
C ALA A 7 13.08 -9.32 0.66
N ARG A 8 13.09 -9.78 -0.58
CA ARG A 8 14.12 -9.49 -1.60
C ARG A 8 13.74 -8.37 -2.57
N ASP A 9 12.55 -7.80 -2.43
CA ASP A 9 12.06 -6.69 -3.22
C ASP A 9 12.59 -5.31 -2.76
N GLY A 10 13.30 -5.26 -1.63
CA GLY A 10 13.76 -3.99 -1.03
C GLY A 10 12.61 -3.12 -0.51
N LEU A 11 11.39 -3.66 -0.41
CA LEU A 11 10.23 -2.97 0.10
C LEU A 11 10.16 -3.06 1.63
N THR A 12 9.75 -1.95 2.24
CA THR A 12 9.35 -1.96 3.64
C THR A 12 8.03 -2.72 3.82
N ARG A 13 7.74 -3.10 5.07
CA ARG A 13 6.45 -3.72 5.41
C ARG A 13 5.27 -2.83 5.01
N LEU A 14 5.36 -1.53 5.28
CA LEU A 14 4.32 -0.56 4.92
C LEU A 14 4.13 -0.48 3.40
N GLU A 15 5.21 -0.43 2.64
CA GLU A 15 5.18 -0.41 1.18
C GLU A 15 4.46 -1.64 0.61
N ARG A 16 4.77 -2.84 1.12
CA ARG A 16 4.08 -4.06 0.68
C ARG A 16 2.59 -4.06 1.03
N ILE A 17 2.22 -3.60 2.23
CA ILE A 17 0.83 -3.50 2.64
C ILE A 17 0.07 -2.53 1.72
N ILE A 18 0.66 -1.37 1.41
CA ILE A 18 0.08 -0.39 0.48
C ILE A 18 -0.15 -1.02 -0.89
N LEU A 19 0.85 -1.67 -1.48
CA LEU A 19 0.73 -2.28 -2.81
C LEU A 19 -0.28 -3.42 -2.84
N TRP A 20 -0.30 -4.25 -1.80
CA TRP A 20 -1.27 -5.35 -1.70
C TRP A 20 -2.70 -4.81 -1.56
N GLN A 21 -2.94 -3.82 -0.70
CA GLN A 21 -4.26 -3.23 -0.53
C GLN A 21 -4.72 -2.42 -1.74
N LEU A 22 -3.80 -1.77 -2.45
CA LEU A 22 -4.10 -1.11 -3.72
C LEU A 22 -4.61 -2.14 -4.74
N ARG A 23 -3.87 -3.24 -4.92
CA ARG A 23 -4.26 -4.32 -5.84
C ARG A 23 -5.62 -4.91 -5.50
N GLU A 24 -5.88 -5.21 -4.24
CA GLU A 24 -7.17 -5.79 -3.83
C GLU A 24 -8.31 -4.79 -4.05
N ALA A 25 -8.12 -3.51 -3.69
CA ALA A 25 -9.13 -2.48 -3.92
C ALA A 25 -9.39 -2.23 -5.43
N GLU A 26 -8.36 -2.28 -6.28
CA GLU A 26 -8.52 -2.16 -7.73
C GLU A 26 -9.34 -3.33 -8.31
N ARG A 27 -9.09 -4.56 -7.85
CA ARG A 27 -9.83 -5.75 -8.27
C ARG A 27 -11.30 -5.69 -7.86
N GLU A 28 -11.60 -5.16 -6.68
CA GLU A 28 -12.97 -5.02 -6.19
C GLU A 28 -13.74 -3.89 -6.91
N ARG A 29 -13.08 -2.77 -7.20
CA ARG A 29 -13.73 -1.60 -7.81
C ARG A 29 -13.74 -1.60 -9.34
N GLY A 30 -12.91 -2.43 -9.96
CA GLY A 30 -12.70 -2.42 -11.41
C GLY A 30 -11.93 -1.19 -11.90
N GLY A 31 -11.01 -0.64 -11.10
CA GLY A 31 -10.19 0.51 -11.49
C GLY A 31 -9.78 1.41 -10.33
N SER A 32 -9.66 2.71 -10.62
CA SER A 32 -9.08 3.74 -9.73
C SER A 32 -9.53 3.62 -8.27
N VAL A 33 -8.57 3.67 -7.34
CA VAL A 33 -8.81 3.57 -5.90
C VAL A 33 -8.60 4.94 -5.25
N PRO A 34 -9.61 5.52 -4.58
CA PRO A 34 -9.42 6.77 -3.84
C PRO A 34 -8.37 6.62 -2.73
N THR A 35 -7.46 7.58 -2.63
CA THR A 35 -6.37 7.57 -1.63
C THR A 35 -6.86 7.41 -0.20
N THR A 36 -8.00 8.01 0.15
CA THR A 36 -8.64 7.87 1.47
C THR A 36 -9.09 6.44 1.75
N MET A 37 -9.62 5.74 0.74
CA MET A 37 -10.02 4.33 0.85
C MET A 37 -8.78 3.45 1.05
N LEU A 38 -7.73 3.71 0.28
CA LEU A 38 -6.46 3.00 0.43
C LEU A 38 -5.86 3.21 1.83
N TYR A 39 -5.87 4.44 2.34
CA TYR A 39 -5.41 4.74 3.70
C TYR A 39 -6.19 3.96 4.76
N GLY A 40 -7.53 3.97 4.67
CA GLY A 40 -8.41 3.20 5.57
C GLY A 40 -8.05 1.72 5.61
N ARG A 41 -7.83 1.12 4.43
CA ARG A 41 -7.41 -0.28 4.32
C ARG A 41 -6.04 -0.56 4.92
N VAL A 42 -5.09 0.36 4.77
CA VAL A 42 -3.72 0.17 5.30
C VAL A 42 -3.72 0.21 6.82
N VAL A 43 -4.51 1.10 7.45
CA VAL A 43 -4.56 1.21 8.92
C VAL A 43 -5.20 -0.01 9.59
N GLU A 44 -5.97 -0.82 8.86
CA GLU A 44 -6.47 -2.13 9.34
C GLU A 44 -5.34 -3.16 9.50
N HIS A 45 -4.21 -2.99 8.83
CA HIS A 45 -3.07 -3.93 8.85
C HIS A 45 -1.88 -3.42 9.66
N ILE A 46 -1.70 -2.11 9.77
CA ILE A 46 -0.58 -1.50 10.48
C ILE A 46 -0.93 -0.10 10.97
N ALA A 47 -0.56 0.24 12.21
CA ALA A 47 -0.66 1.62 12.68
C ALA A 47 0.34 2.49 11.89
N VAL A 48 -0.18 3.51 11.22
CA VAL A 48 0.60 4.45 10.39
C VAL A 48 -0.07 5.81 10.42
N SER A 49 0.70 6.89 10.44
CA SER A 49 0.15 8.24 10.33
C SER A 49 -0.23 8.57 8.88
N ILE A 50 -1.12 9.56 8.69
CA ILE A 50 -1.45 10.05 7.34
C ILE A 50 -0.17 10.53 6.64
N GLU A 51 0.70 11.25 7.36
CA GLU A 51 1.95 11.78 6.80
C GLU A 51 2.87 10.65 6.32
N GLU A 52 3.13 9.65 7.16
CA GLU A 52 3.98 8.51 6.82
C GLU A 52 3.42 7.71 5.63
N PHE A 53 2.10 7.53 5.59
CA PHE A 53 1.43 6.91 4.45
C PHE A 53 1.63 7.72 3.15
N GLN A 54 1.42 9.04 3.19
CA GLN A 54 1.59 9.91 2.02
C GLN A 54 3.04 9.94 1.54
N THR A 55 4.01 10.06 2.45
CA THR A 55 5.44 9.98 2.12
C THR A 55 5.79 8.64 1.48
N THR A 56 5.25 7.54 2.02
CA THR A 56 5.50 6.20 1.47
C THR A 56 4.88 6.03 0.07
N LEU A 57 3.67 6.54 -0.15
CA LEU A 57 3.05 6.56 -1.48
C LEU A 57 3.90 7.34 -2.49
N GLN A 58 4.43 8.51 -2.12
CA GLN A 58 5.30 9.29 -2.99
C GLN A 58 6.58 8.52 -3.36
N ARG A 59 7.20 7.83 -2.40
CA ARG A 59 8.37 6.98 -2.66
C ARG A 59 8.05 5.84 -3.63
N LEU A 60 6.90 5.18 -3.48
CA LEU A 60 6.45 4.14 -4.39
C LEU A 60 6.23 4.66 -5.82
N VAL A 61 5.61 5.82 -5.98
CA VAL A 61 5.41 6.45 -7.31
C VAL A 61 6.75 6.81 -7.97
N LEU A 62 7.71 7.33 -7.21
CA LEU A 62 9.03 7.65 -7.74
C LEU A 62 9.83 6.42 -8.14
N ARG A 63 9.66 5.29 -7.43
CA ARG A 63 10.29 4.00 -7.77
C ARG A 63 9.67 3.32 -8.99
N ALA A 64 8.42 3.62 -9.31
CA ALA A 64 7.72 3.06 -10.46
C ALA A 64 8.04 3.77 -11.79
N ARG A 65 8.83 4.86 -11.74
CA ARG A 65 9.34 5.57 -12.92
C ARG A 65 10.71 5.05 -13.29
#